data_AF-A0A0U3DQS2-F1
#
_entry.id   AF-A0A0U3DQS2-F1
#
_cell.length_a   1.000
_cell.length_b   1.000
_cell.length_c   1.000
_cell.angle_alpha   90.00
_cell.angle_beta   90.00
_cell.angle_gamma   90.00
#
_symmetry.space_group_name_H-M   'P 1'
#
loop_
_entity.id
_entity.type
_entity.pdbx_description
1 polymer ?
#
loop_
_entity_poly.entity_id
_entity_poly.type
_entity_poly.pdbx_seq_one_letter_code
_entity_poly.pdbx_strand_id
1 'polypeptide(L)'
;MIKINSQEIRYFYRNIVKSGNVYRIKYNNKDYGEFKKLSDALYERDALFYCNFDYDLLVECDLENKYENMTLPPFPEKRSKGRIKGIKVNKKEREGEILFDHKKRGFYIQKGETIFGYYASMTEAYYYKKILMENNWDENAIKSKITLRIEINKKLDLNKEYEVKLNYCPNCRSKLKINQEDCPSCGINIKEYLYSN
;
A
#
# COMPACT_ATOMS: atom_id res chain seq x y z
N MET A 1 28.23 -15.62 8.66
CA MET A 1 27.79 -14.35 9.30
C MET A 1 27.53 -13.32 8.21
N ILE A 2 26.27 -13.04 7.90
CA ILE A 2 25.90 -11.98 6.95
C ILE A 2 26.16 -10.64 7.67
N LYS A 3 27.19 -9.89 7.26
CA LYS A 3 27.43 -8.52 7.73
C LYS A 3 26.34 -7.61 7.12
N ILE A 4 25.17 -7.58 7.73
CA ILE A 4 24.11 -6.64 7.35
C ILE A 4 24.59 -5.24 7.72
N ASN A 5 24.66 -4.33 6.75
CA ASN A 5 25.11 -2.97 7.00
C ASN A 5 24.12 -2.26 7.95
N SER A 6 24.64 -1.49 8.91
CA SER A 6 23.86 -0.65 9.84
C SER A 6 22.74 0.17 9.16
N GLN A 7 22.92 0.53 7.89
CA GLN A 7 21.95 1.28 7.09
C GLN A 7 20.77 0.40 6.62
N GLU A 8 21.03 -0.86 6.28
CA GLU A 8 19.99 -1.81 5.88
C GLU A 8 19.11 -2.19 7.06
N ILE A 9 19.72 -2.37 8.23
CA ILE A 9 19.04 -2.56 9.51
C ILE A 9 18.13 -1.36 9.80
N ARG A 10 18.60 -0.12 9.56
CA ARG A 10 17.77 1.09 9.72
C ARG A 10 16.58 1.14 8.79
N TYR A 11 16.75 0.79 7.52
CA TYR A 11 15.63 0.74 6.58
C TYR A 11 14.63 -0.35 6.99
N PHE A 12 15.14 -1.50 7.41
CA PHE A 12 14.34 -2.63 7.87
C PHE A 12 13.50 -2.28 9.11
N TYR A 13 14.00 -1.42 10.00
CA TYR A 13 13.27 -0.93 11.18
C TYR A 13 12.72 0.49 11.02
N ARG A 14 12.52 0.96 9.77
CA ARG A 14 11.95 2.29 9.52
C ARG A 14 10.60 2.44 10.23
N ASN A 15 10.35 3.65 10.74
CA ASN A 15 9.13 4.01 11.48
C ASN A 15 8.88 3.16 12.74
N ILE A 16 9.82 2.32 13.19
CA ILE A 16 9.74 1.61 14.47
C ILE A 16 10.74 2.23 15.44
N VAL A 17 10.30 2.44 16.67
CA VAL A 17 11.11 3.00 17.76
C VAL A 17 11.00 2.08 18.97
N LYS A 18 12.14 1.72 19.56
CA LYS A 18 12.16 1.01 20.83
C LYS A 18 12.11 2.03 21.98
N SER A 19 11.17 1.85 22.90
CA SER A 19 10.99 2.68 24.10
C SER A 19 10.97 1.76 25.32
N GLY A 20 12.11 1.59 25.98
CA GLY A 20 12.26 0.58 27.04
C GLY A 20 12.10 -0.85 26.49
N ASN A 21 11.11 -1.57 27.00
CA ASN A 21 10.81 -2.97 26.64
C ASN A 21 9.76 -3.12 25.53
N VAL A 22 9.29 -2.03 24.94
CA VAL A 22 8.25 -2.03 23.91
C VAL A 22 8.71 -1.36 22.62
N TYR A 23 8.07 -1.73 21.52
CA TYR A 23 8.27 -1.20 20.17
C TYR A 23 7.05 -0.37 19.77
N ARG A 24 7.28 0.83 19.24
CA ARG A 24 6.22 1.76 18.81
C ARG A 24 6.38 2.14 17.35
N ILE A 25 5.26 2.26 16.65
CA ILE A 25 5.25 2.67 15.25
C ILE A 25 5.00 4.18 15.18
N LYS A 26 5.93 4.93 14.60
CA LYS A 26 5.85 6.38 14.48
C LYS A 26 6.02 6.84 13.03
N TYR A 27 5.03 7.58 12.54
CA TYR A 27 5.05 8.18 11.21
C TYR A 27 4.50 9.61 11.29
N ASN A 28 5.18 10.58 10.67
CA ASN A 28 4.79 12.00 10.69
C ASN A 28 4.41 12.54 12.08
N ASN A 29 5.21 12.21 13.11
CA ASN A 29 4.98 12.57 14.53
C ASN A 29 3.71 11.98 15.18
N LYS A 30 2.95 11.16 14.47
CA LYS A 30 1.85 10.37 15.06
C LYS A 30 2.35 9.02 15.55
N ASP A 31 1.73 8.52 16.61
CA ASP A 31 1.97 7.19 17.18
C ASP A 31 0.86 6.25 16.67
N TYR A 32 1.26 5.07 16.19
CA TYR A 32 0.41 4.08 15.55
C TYR A 32 0.45 2.74 16.29
N GLY A 33 0.69 2.77 17.59
CA GLY A 33 0.54 1.61 18.45
C GLY A 33 1.83 1.17 19.13
N GLU A 34 1.64 0.34 20.16
CA GLU A 34 2.69 -0.18 21.03
C GLU A 34 2.63 -1.71 21.06
N PHE A 35 3.79 -2.34 20.86
CA PHE A 35 3.94 -3.78 20.69
C PHE A 35 5.05 -4.30 21.60
N LYS A 36 4.80 -5.45 22.24
CA LYS A 36 5.82 -6.14 23.06
C LYS A 36 6.80 -6.92 22.19
N LYS A 37 6.31 -7.59 21.15
CA LYS A 37 7.14 -8.33 20.19
C LYS A 37 7.54 -7.43 19.02
N LEU A 38 8.77 -7.59 18.54
CA LEU A 38 9.28 -6.86 17.37
C LEU A 38 8.66 -7.36 16.06
N SER A 39 8.35 -8.65 15.97
CA SER A 39 7.64 -9.27 14.84
C SER A 39 6.31 -8.58 14.59
N ASP A 40 5.54 -8.34 15.65
CA ASP A 40 4.19 -7.77 15.57
C ASP A 40 4.26 -6.31 15.13
N ALA A 41 5.22 -5.55 15.68
CA ALA A 41 5.47 -4.18 15.25
C ALA A 41 5.87 -4.08 13.76
N LEU A 42 6.63 -5.05 13.25
CA LEU A 42 7.01 -5.10 11.83
C LEU A 42 5.81 -5.43 10.93
N TYR A 43 4.99 -6.39 11.35
CA TYR A 43 3.77 -6.77 10.65
C TYR A 43 2.80 -5.60 10.54
N GLU A 44 2.46 -5.00 11.69
CA GLU A 44 1.52 -3.88 11.74
C GLU A 44 2.03 -2.69 10.93
N ARG A 45 3.33 -2.40 10.99
CA ARG A 45 3.92 -1.34 10.20
C ARG A 45 3.74 -1.59 8.70
N ASP A 46 3.96 -2.81 8.23
CA ASP A 46 3.75 -3.16 6.83
C ASP A 46 2.27 -3.04 6.42
N ALA A 47 1.34 -3.41 7.30
CA ALA A 47 -0.10 -3.20 7.09
C ALA A 47 -0.45 -1.70 7.02
N LEU A 48 0.10 -0.89 7.93
CA LEU A 48 -0.04 0.57 7.90
C LEU A 48 0.54 1.17 6.61
N PHE A 49 1.68 0.68 6.12
CA PHE A 49 2.21 1.12 4.83
C PHE A 49 1.26 0.78 3.68
N TYR A 50 0.60 -0.37 3.72
CA TYR A 50 -0.38 -0.79 2.72
C TYR A 50 -1.59 0.15 2.70
N CYS A 51 -2.06 0.57 3.88
CA CYS A 51 -3.19 1.48 4.02
C CYS A 51 -2.77 2.97 3.99
N ASN A 52 -1.57 3.31 3.53
CA ASN A 52 -1.04 4.68 3.51
C ASN A 52 -1.09 5.40 4.87
N PHE A 53 -0.93 4.68 5.97
CA PHE A 53 -1.06 5.17 7.35
C PHE A 53 -2.43 5.77 7.67
N ASP A 54 -3.46 5.32 6.97
CA ASP A 54 -4.86 5.55 7.30
C ASP A 54 -5.37 4.42 8.20
N TYR A 55 -5.66 4.77 9.45
CA TYR A 55 -6.12 3.81 10.47
C TYR A 55 -7.53 3.30 10.17
N ASP A 56 -8.37 4.11 9.53
CA ASP A 56 -9.75 3.72 9.21
C ASP A 56 -9.78 2.69 8.07
N LEU A 57 -8.70 2.66 7.27
CA LEU A 57 -8.46 1.67 6.23
C LEU A 57 -7.63 0.47 6.71
N LEU A 58 -7.16 0.47 7.96
CA LEU A 58 -6.47 -0.67 8.56
C LEU A 58 -7.50 -1.79 8.79
N VAL A 59 -7.83 -2.49 7.70
CA VAL A 59 -8.69 -3.68 7.71
C VAL A 59 -8.04 -4.70 8.65
N GLU A 60 -8.86 -5.41 9.42
CA GLU A 60 -8.47 -6.59 10.22
C GLU A 60 -7.89 -7.66 9.27
N CYS A 61 -6.62 -7.49 8.88
CA CYS A 61 -5.88 -8.44 8.10
C CYS A 61 -5.51 -9.60 9.02
N ASP A 62 -6.30 -10.66 8.95
CA ASP A 62 -6.07 -11.93 9.63
C ASP A 62 -5.01 -12.77 8.89
N LEU A 63 -3.92 -12.12 8.47
CA LEU A 63 -2.80 -12.77 7.78
C LEU A 63 -1.73 -13.16 8.81
N GLU A 64 -1.16 -14.35 8.63
CA GLU A 64 -0.08 -14.83 9.49
C GLU A 64 1.12 -13.88 9.48
N ASN A 65 1.66 -13.62 10.66
CA ASN A 65 2.82 -12.75 10.81
C ASN A 65 4.08 -13.42 10.24
N LYS A 66 4.44 -13.06 9.00
CA LYS A 66 5.66 -13.53 8.30
C LYS A 66 6.97 -13.32 9.08
N TYR A 67 6.97 -12.46 10.10
CA TYR A 67 8.15 -12.18 10.93
C TYR A 67 8.25 -13.04 12.18
N GLU A 68 7.20 -13.78 12.55
CA GLU A 68 7.15 -14.51 13.83
C GLU A 68 8.17 -15.67 13.88
N ASN A 69 8.37 -16.36 12.75
CA ASN A 69 9.32 -17.47 12.63
C ASN A 69 10.65 -17.06 11.98
N MET A 70 10.87 -15.77 11.70
CA MET A 70 12.07 -15.28 11.01
C MET A 70 13.16 -14.87 12.00
N THR A 71 14.43 -15.16 11.68
CA THR A 71 15.57 -14.60 12.41
C THR A 71 15.75 -13.12 12.03
N LEU A 72 15.25 -12.23 12.88
CA LEU A 72 15.29 -10.79 12.65
C LEU A 72 16.71 -10.22 12.87
N PRO A 73 17.15 -9.22 12.07
CA PRO A 73 18.41 -8.53 12.31
C PRO A 73 18.40 -7.81 13.66
N PRO A 74 19.54 -7.56 14.32
CA PRO A 74 19.56 -6.90 15.61
C PRO A 74 18.95 -5.49 15.52
N PHE A 75 18.06 -5.15 16.47
CA PHE A 75 17.46 -3.82 16.53
C PHE A 75 18.54 -2.78 16.87
N PRO A 76 18.62 -1.64 16.17
CA PRO A 76 19.70 -0.67 16.36
C PRO A 76 19.63 -0.03 17.76
N GLU A 77 20.73 -0.10 18.53
CA GLU A 77 20.81 0.43 19.90
C GLU A 77 20.66 1.96 19.96
N LYS A 78 21.17 2.67 18.95
CA LYS A 78 21.05 4.13 18.84
C LYS A 78 20.22 4.48 17.61
N ARG A 79 19.09 5.15 17.82
CA ARG A 79 18.39 5.85 16.75
C ARG A 79 19.31 6.96 16.23
N SER A 80 19.69 6.95 14.97
CA SER A 80 20.37 8.12 14.39
C SER A 80 19.46 9.33 14.54
N LYS A 81 20.00 10.42 15.10
CA LYS A 81 19.34 11.72 15.06
C LYS A 81 19.33 12.23 13.61
N GLY A 82 18.17 12.67 13.14
CA GLY A 82 17.99 13.31 11.84
C GLY A 82 17.04 12.57 10.89
N ARG A 83 16.45 13.32 9.95
CA ARG A 83 15.89 12.78 8.70
C ARG A 83 17.04 12.03 8.02
N ILE A 84 16.76 10.89 7.38
CA ILE A 84 17.73 10.27 6.46
C ILE A 84 17.90 11.25 5.28
N LYS A 85 18.69 12.31 5.47
CA LYS A 85 19.03 13.28 4.42
C LYS A 85 20.11 12.62 3.58
N GLY A 86 19.85 12.48 2.28
CA GLY A 86 20.87 12.09 1.30
C GLY A 86 21.05 10.59 1.03
N ILE A 87 20.29 9.68 1.65
CA ILE A 87 20.29 8.29 1.17
C ILE A 87 19.26 8.21 0.04
N LYS A 88 19.74 8.36 -1.21
CA LYS A 88 19.11 7.67 -2.35
C LYS A 88 19.24 6.18 -2.05
N VAL A 89 18.42 5.63 -1.15
CA VAL A 89 18.22 4.18 -1.12
C VAL A 89 17.78 3.91 -2.53
N ASN A 90 18.56 3.14 -3.29
CA ASN A 90 18.25 2.89 -4.68
C ASN A 90 17.02 1.96 -4.66
N LYS A 91 15.83 2.55 -4.43
CA LYS A 91 14.54 1.86 -4.39
C LYS A 91 14.38 1.05 -5.67
N LYS A 92 14.92 1.57 -6.77
CA LYS A 92 15.06 0.88 -8.05
C LYS A 92 15.80 -0.45 -7.94
N GLU A 93 16.93 -0.50 -7.25
CA GLU A 93 17.70 -1.74 -7.09
C GLU A 93 17.08 -2.70 -6.08
N ARG A 94 16.38 -2.20 -5.06
CA ARG A 94 15.80 -3.05 -3.99
C ARG A 94 14.40 -3.54 -4.31
N GLU A 95 13.51 -2.60 -4.61
CA GLU A 95 12.09 -2.83 -4.85
C GLU A 95 11.80 -3.02 -6.34
N GLY A 96 12.74 -2.74 -7.25
CA GLY A 96 12.46 -2.69 -8.68
C GLY A 96 11.49 -1.56 -9.05
N GLU A 97 11.31 -1.38 -10.34
CA GLU A 97 10.43 -0.37 -10.92
C GLU A 97 9.39 -0.99 -11.83
N ILE A 98 8.24 -0.31 -11.93
CA ILE A 98 7.26 -0.57 -12.97
C ILE A 98 7.36 0.60 -13.93
N LEU A 99 7.63 0.29 -15.18
CA LEU A 99 7.79 1.26 -16.25
C LEU A 99 6.79 0.95 -17.36
N PHE A 100 6.44 1.96 -18.15
CA PHE A 100 5.52 1.79 -19.28
C PHE A 100 6.31 1.76 -20.59
N ASP A 101 6.11 0.72 -21.38
CA ASP A 101 6.66 0.60 -22.74
C ASP A 101 5.63 1.15 -23.74
N HIS A 102 5.93 2.31 -24.30
CA HIS A 102 5.07 2.95 -25.30
C HIS A 102 4.95 2.17 -26.62
N LYS A 103 5.96 1.36 -26.99
CA LYS A 103 5.92 0.55 -28.23
C LYS A 103 4.98 -0.64 -28.08
N LYS A 104 5.03 -1.30 -26.92
CA LYS A 104 4.18 -2.47 -26.62
C LYS A 104 2.84 -2.09 -25.97
N ARG A 105 2.64 -0.82 -25.62
CA ARG A 105 1.48 -0.30 -24.88
C ARG A 105 1.19 -1.13 -23.62
N GLY A 106 2.23 -1.39 -22.83
CA GLY A 106 2.13 -2.24 -21.65
C GLY A 106 3.12 -1.84 -20.56
N PHE A 107 2.87 -2.30 -19.33
CA PHE A 107 3.72 -2.09 -18.18
C PHE A 107 4.74 -3.22 -18.07
N TYR A 108 5.96 -2.94 -17.63
CA TYR A 108 6.96 -3.96 -17.37
C TYR A 108 7.63 -3.75 -16.03
N ILE A 109 8.04 -4.86 -15.40
CA ILE A 109 8.75 -4.85 -14.13
C ILE A 109 10.24 -5.00 -14.43
N GLN A 110 11.04 -4.06 -13.93
CA GLN A 110 12.49 -4.05 -14.08
C GLN A 110 13.17 -3.96 -12.72
N LYS A 111 14.28 -4.68 -12.52
CA LYS A 111 15.18 -4.47 -11.38
C LYS A 111 16.62 -4.52 -11.87
N GLY A 112 17.35 -3.41 -11.71
CA GLY A 112 18.66 -3.27 -12.34
C GLY A 112 18.50 -3.32 -13.87
N GLU A 113 19.16 -4.26 -14.53
CA GLU A 113 19.11 -4.44 -15.99
C GLU A 113 18.11 -5.53 -16.43
N THR A 114 17.58 -6.33 -15.51
CA THR A 114 16.69 -7.45 -15.83
C THR A 114 15.22 -7.04 -15.85
N ILE A 115 14.51 -7.49 -16.89
CA ILE A 115 13.07 -7.32 -17.06
C ILE A 115 12.39 -8.66 -16.75
N PHE A 116 11.48 -8.65 -15.79
CA PHE A 116 10.83 -9.87 -15.26
C PHE A 116 9.53 -10.22 -15.98
N GLY A 117 8.92 -9.27 -16.70
CA GLY A 117 7.69 -9.51 -17.43
C GLY A 117 7.02 -8.25 -17.95
N TYR A 118 6.09 -8.44 -18.88
CA TYR A 118 5.23 -7.40 -19.46
C TYR A 118 3.77 -7.72 -19.13
N TYR A 119 3.01 -6.68 -18.77
CA TYR A 119 1.66 -6.76 -18.25
C TYR A 119 0.79 -5.69 -18.88
N ALA A 120 -0.51 -5.97 -19.03
CA ALA A 120 -1.42 -5.08 -19.72
C ALA A 120 -1.80 -3.87 -18.87
N SER A 121 -1.82 -4.02 -17.54
CA SER A 121 -2.22 -2.98 -16.60
C SER A 121 -1.18 -2.73 -15.49
N MET A 122 -1.20 -1.52 -14.95
CA MET A 122 -0.37 -1.14 -13.80
C MET A 122 -0.65 -2.02 -12.58
N THR A 123 -1.92 -2.36 -12.36
CA THR A 123 -2.37 -3.20 -11.24
C THR A 123 -1.81 -4.61 -11.33
N GLU A 124 -1.85 -5.20 -12.53
CA GLU A 124 -1.28 -6.52 -12.81
C GLU A 124 0.24 -6.51 -12.59
N ALA A 125 0.95 -5.50 -13.13
CA ALA A 125 2.38 -5.33 -12.89
C ALA A 125 2.71 -5.17 -11.39
N TYR A 126 1.87 -4.47 -10.62
CA TYR A 126 2.06 -4.30 -9.18
C TYR A 126 1.88 -5.60 -8.41
N TYR A 127 0.87 -6.39 -8.77
CA TYR A 127 0.62 -7.70 -8.17
C TYR A 127 1.82 -8.64 -8.34
N TYR A 128 2.34 -8.78 -9.57
CA TYR A 128 3.50 -9.64 -9.84
C TYR A 128 4.79 -9.10 -9.26
N LYS A 129 4.96 -7.77 -9.18
CA LYS A 129 6.10 -7.15 -8.50
C LYS A 129 6.16 -7.54 -7.03
N LYS A 130 5.02 -7.57 -6.34
CA LYS A 130 4.94 -7.98 -4.93
C LYS A 130 5.37 -9.44 -4.76
N ILE A 131 4.90 -10.32 -5.65
CA ILE A 131 5.29 -11.74 -5.65
C ILE A 131 6.81 -11.87 -5.83
N LEU A 132 7.39 -11.15 -6.79
CA LEU A 132 8.84 -11.13 -6.99
C LEU A 132 9.56 -10.64 -5.73
N MET A 133 9.11 -9.55 -5.12
CA MET A 133 9.73 -9.02 -3.89
C MET A 133 9.70 -10.00 -2.73
N GLU A 134 8.60 -10.72 -2.53
CA GLU A 134 8.45 -11.71 -1.47
C GLU A 134 9.31 -12.96 -1.70
N ASN A 135 9.56 -13.31 -2.97
CA ASN A 135 10.32 -14.51 -3.37
C ASN A 135 11.75 -14.17 -3.81
N ASN A 136 12.36 -13.11 -3.26
CA ASN A 136 13.75 -12.71 -3.59
C ASN A 136 14.03 -12.52 -5.09
N TRP A 137 13.02 -12.12 -5.85
CA TRP A 137 13.06 -11.92 -7.30
C TRP A 137 13.29 -13.21 -8.10
N ASP A 138 12.83 -14.34 -7.60
CA ASP A 138 12.78 -15.59 -8.36
C ASP A 138 11.66 -15.54 -9.42
N GLU A 139 12.03 -15.62 -10.68
CA GLU A 139 11.10 -15.67 -11.82
C GLU A 139 10.16 -16.88 -11.76
N ASN A 140 10.58 -17.98 -11.12
CA ASN A 140 9.76 -19.17 -10.99
C ASN A 140 8.53 -18.94 -10.09
N ALA A 141 8.59 -17.96 -9.19
CA ALA A 141 7.46 -17.57 -8.34
C ALA A 141 6.30 -16.95 -9.14
N ILE A 142 6.58 -16.36 -10.31
CA ILE A 142 5.55 -15.90 -11.25
C ILE A 142 4.96 -17.09 -11.99
N LYS A 143 5.81 -17.99 -12.47
CA LYS A 143 5.40 -19.16 -13.28
C LYS A 143 4.50 -20.12 -12.50
N SER A 144 4.71 -20.25 -11.19
CA SER A 144 3.87 -21.08 -10.32
C SER A 144 2.50 -20.47 -10.00
N LYS A 145 2.36 -19.15 -10.15
CA LYS A 145 1.11 -18.40 -9.95
C LYS A 145 0.46 -18.05 -11.29
N ILE A 146 0.04 -19.07 -12.02
CA ILE A 146 -0.84 -18.89 -13.18
C ILE A 146 -2.19 -18.39 -12.67
N THR A 147 -2.42 -17.09 -12.73
CA THR A 147 -3.76 -16.52 -12.57
C THR A 147 -4.48 -16.70 -13.91
N LEU A 148 -5.63 -17.40 -13.87
CA LEU A 148 -6.54 -17.42 -15.00
C LEU A 148 -6.91 -15.97 -15.34
N ARG A 149 -6.49 -15.49 -16.50
CA ARG A 149 -6.93 -14.19 -17.03
C ARG A 149 -8.39 -14.32 -17.41
N ILE A 150 -9.28 -13.83 -16.56
CA ILE A 150 -10.69 -13.66 -16.91
C ILE A 150 -10.78 -12.34 -17.66
N GLU A 151 -10.87 -12.40 -18.99
CA GLU A 151 -11.21 -11.24 -19.80
C GLU A 151 -12.66 -10.83 -19.52
N ILE A 152 -12.85 -9.90 -18.59
CA ILE A 152 -14.16 -9.28 -18.38
C ILE A 152 -14.35 -8.26 -19.49
N ASN A 153 -14.94 -8.71 -20.61
CA ASN A 153 -15.43 -7.84 -21.69
C ASN A 153 -16.67 -7.03 -21.25
N LYS A 154 -16.59 -6.31 -20.13
CA LYS A 154 -17.55 -5.25 -19.82
C LYS A 154 -17.14 -4.03 -20.64
N LYS A 155 -17.72 -3.89 -21.83
CA LYS A 155 -17.80 -2.57 -22.47
C LYS A 155 -18.52 -1.66 -21.48
N LEU A 156 -17.79 -0.72 -20.89
CA LEU A 156 -18.40 0.43 -20.21
C LEU A 156 -19.20 1.15 -21.28
N ASP A 157 -20.52 1.01 -21.22
CA ASP A 157 -21.41 1.76 -22.09
C ASP A 157 -21.36 3.21 -21.64
N LEU A 158 -20.59 4.02 -22.38
CA LEU A 158 -20.42 5.44 -22.11
C LEU A 158 -21.74 6.22 -22.22
N ASN A 159 -22.77 5.63 -22.84
CA ASN A 159 -24.11 6.21 -22.98
C ASN A 159 -25.09 5.69 -21.92
N LYS A 160 -24.66 4.77 -21.06
CA LYS A 160 -25.49 4.28 -19.97
C LYS A 160 -25.46 5.29 -18.82
N GLU A 161 -26.61 5.91 -18.55
CA GLU A 161 -26.77 6.72 -17.35
C GLU A 161 -26.64 5.82 -16.11
N TYR A 162 -25.73 6.20 -15.21
CA TYR A 162 -25.56 5.56 -13.92
C TYR A 162 -26.27 6.40 -12.86
N GLU A 163 -27.10 5.77 -12.03
CA GLU A 163 -27.71 6.45 -10.89
C GLU A 163 -26.62 6.99 -9.95
N VAL A 164 -26.42 8.30 -9.95
CA VAL A 164 -25.51 8.97 -9.00
C VAL A 164 -26.22 9.06 -7.65
N LYS A 165 -25.78 8.24 -6.70
CA LYS A 165 -26.28 8.27 -5.31
C LYS A 165 -25.30 9.01 -4.43
N LEU A 166 -25.71 10.18 -3.91
CA LEU A 166 -24.92 10.94 -2.95
C LEU A 166 -25.06 10.33 -1.56
N ASN A 167 -23.96 9.79 -1.02
CA ASN A 167 -23.91 9.31 0.37
C ASN A 167 -23.73 10.46 1.38
N TYR A 168 -23.34 11.64 0.91
CA TYR A 168 -23.02 12.81 1.73
C TYR A 168 -23.54 14.08 1.07
N CYS A 169 -23.97 15.03 1.90
CA CYS A 169 -24.41 16.33 1.45
C CYS A 169 -23.26 17.10 0.78
N PRO A 170 -23.44 17.64 -0.43
CA PRO A 170 -22.39 18.38 -1.13
C PRO A 170 -22.01 19.69 -0.43
N ASN A 171 -22.94 20.29 0.32
CA ASN A 171 -22.72 21.55 1.02
C ASN A 171 -22.08 21.35 2.42
N CYS A 172 -22.71 20.55 3.28
CA CYS A 172 -22.29 20.42 4.67
C CYS A 172 -21.62 19.08 5.03
N ARG A 173 -21.46 18.17 4.06
CA ARG A 173 -20.86 16.82 4.23
C ARG A 173 -21.55 15.92 5.26
N SER A 174 -22.74 16.27 5.73
CA SER A 174 -23.56 15.38 6.56
C SER A 174 -23.95 14.12 5.80
N LYS A 175 -23.98 12.98 6.48
CA LYS A 175 -24.39 11.70 5.90
C LYS A 175 -25.85 11.76 5.45
N LEU A 176 -26.12 11.36 4.22
CA LEU A 176 -27.47 11.28 3.66
C LEU A 176 -27.99 9.85 3.73
N LYS A 177 -29.28 9.70 4.03
CA LYS A 177 -29.96 8.40 3.86
C LYS A 177 -30.32 8.19 2.40
N ILE A 178 -30.48 6.93 2.01
CA ILE A 178 -30.94 6.55 0.67
C ILE A 178 -32.32 7.19 0.43
N ASN A 179 -32.49 7.87 -0.71
CA ASN A 179 -33.70 8.60 -1.12
C ASN A 179 -34.07 9.83 -0.29
N GLN A 180 -33.13 10.41 0.46
CA GLN A 180 -33.39 11.64 1.19
C GLN A 180 -33.41 12.84 0.25
N GLU A 181 -34.52 13.60 0.24
CA GLU A 181 -34.73 14.72 -0.69
C GLU A 181 -34.00 15.98 -0.25
N ASP A 182 -33.99 16.26 1.06
CA ASP A 182 -33.32 17.41 1.66
C ASP A 182 -32.26 17.00 2.68
N CYS A 183 -31.16 17.74 2.72
CA CYS A 183 -30.16 17.54 3.75
C CYS A 183 -30.72 17.92 5.13
N PRO A 184 -30.68 17.02 6.14
CA PRO A 184 -31.26 17.29 7.45
C PRO A 184 -30.46 18.32 8.26
N SER A 185 -29.24 18.65 7.83
CA SER A 185 -28.37 19.61 8.54
C SER A 185 -28.34 21.00 7.93
N CYS A 186 -28.50 21.13 6.61
CA CYS A 186 -28.40 22.44 5.93
C CYS A 186 -29.60 22.76 5.04
N GLY A 187 -30.58 21.86 4.94
CA GLY A 187 -31.81 22.09 4.17
C GLY A 187 -31.64 22.16 2.65
N ILE A 188 -30.45 21.84 2.11
CA ILE A 188 -30.25 21.83 0.66
C ILE A 188 -31.03 20.69 0.01
N ASN A 189 -31.72 20.98 -1.09
CA ASN A 189 -32.42 19.99 -1.89
C ASN A 189 -31.42 19.20 -2.76
N ILE A 190 -31.31 17.91 -2.49
CA ILE A 190 -30.35 16.99 -3.11
C ILE A 190 -30.78 16.64 -4.52
N LYS A 191 -32.10 16.55 -4.77
CA LYS A 191 -32.63 16.32 -6.13
C LYS A 191 -32.32 17.51 -7.02
N GLU A 192 -32.58 18.73 -6.58
CA GLU A 192 -32.21 19.93 -7.33
C GLU A 192 -30.70 19.96 -7.60
N TYR A 193 -29.86 19.71 -6.60
CA TYR A 193 -28.40 19.70 -6.81
C TYR A 193 -27.93 18.69 -7.87
N LEU A 194 -28.57 17.52 -7.97
CA LEU A 194 -28.20 16.48 -8.93
C LEU A 194 -28.67 16.75 -10.37
N TYR A 195 -29.77 17.49 -10.56
CA TYR A 195 -30.40 17.71 -11.87
C TYR A 195 -30.35 19.17 -12.37
N SER A 196 -29.74 20.09 -11.62
CA SER A 196 -29.64 21.52 -11.99
C SER A 196 -28.39 21.89 -12.81
N ASN A 197 -27.75 20.94 -13.51
CA ASN A 197 -26.66 21.22 -14.44
C ASN A 197 -26.92 20.57 -15.81
#